data_AF-A0A8I0H923-F1
#
_entry.id   AF-A0A8I0H923-F1
#
_cell.length_a   1.000
_cell.length_b   1.000
_cell.length_c   1.000
_cell.angle_alpha   90.00
_cell.angle_beta   90.00
_cell.angle_gamma   90.00
#
_symmetry.space_group_name_H-M   'P 1'
#
loop_
_entity.id
_entity.type
_entity.pdbx_description
1 polymer ?
#
loop_
_entity_poly.entity_id
_entity_poly.type
_entity_poly.pdbx_seq_one_letter_code
_entity_poly.pdbx_strand_id
1 'polypeptide(L)'
;YETILTGEKKLSGMLNLDAGEICVGASDMTLQFYLLPYLEAFHDAFPQIKVTVTNAPTPETLKHLQDGKIDFGIISTPVNNKYDFKMTPVRKI
;
A
#
# COMPACT_ATOMS: atom_id res chain seq x y z
N TYR A 1 37.23 -8.22 11.75
CA TYR A 1 36.94 -7.13 10.80
C TYR A 1 35.65 -7.36 9.99
N GLU A 2 35.14 -8.59 9.87
CA GLU A 2 33.88 -8.90 9.15
C GLU A 2 32.57 -8.56 9.91
N THR A 3 32.63 -8.35 11.22
CA THR A 3 31.44 -8.10 12.05
C THR A 3 30.91 -6.66 11.93
N ILE A 4 31.73 -5.69 11.51
CA ILE A 4 31.32 -4.29 11.36
C ILE A 4 30.52 -4.07 10.06
N LEU A 5 30.98 -4.67 8.95
CA LEU A 5 30.30 -4.60 7.65
C LEU A 5 28.88 -5.21 7.67
N THR A 6 28.69 -6.27 8.46
CA THR A 6 27.38 -6.92 8.63
C THR A 6 26.44 -6.06 9.50
N GLY A 7 26.99 -5.32 10.47
CA GLY A 7 26.25 -4.36 11.29
C GLY A 7 25.76 -3.16 10.48
N GLU A 8 26.62 -2.59 9.63
CA GLU A 8 26.23 -1.47 8.76
C GLU A 8 25.18 -1.88 7.72
N LYS A 9 25.27 -3.07 7.11
CA LYS A 9 24.24 -3.59 6.20
C LYS A 9 22.88 -3.78 6.87
N LYS A 10 22.86 -4.29 8.11
CA LYS A 10 21.61 -4.43 8.88
C LYS A 10 21.02 -3.08 9.29
N LEU A 11 21.87 -2.12 9.67
CA LEU A 11 21.43 -0.76 10.01
C LEU A 11 20.95 0.01 8.76
N SER A 12 21.59 -0.19 7.61
CA SER A 12 21.17 0.41 6.34
C SER A 12 19.83 -0.18 5.85
N GLY A 13 19.60 -1.48 6.05
CA GLY A 13 18.30 -2.10 5.74
C GLY A 13 17.16 -1.70 6.69
N MET A 14 17.46 -1.34 7.95
CA MET A 14 16.46 -0.75 8.85
C MET A 14 16.10 0.69 8.47
N LEU A 15 16.98 1.42 7.77
CA LEU A 15 16.71 2.78 7.28
C LEU A 15 16.06 2.80 5.88
N ASN A 16 16.28 1.77 5.05
CA ASN A 16 15.91 1.74 3.63
C ASN A 16 14.85 0.70 3.29
N LEU A 17 13.71 0.65 4.00
CA LEU A 17 12.53 -0.11 3.55
C LEU A 17 12.83 -1.58 3.12
N ASP A 18 13.89 -2.22 3.65
CA ASP A 18 14.50 -3.38 2.95
C ASP A 18 13.71 -4.69 3.13
N ALA A 19 12.64 -4.66 3.92
CA ALA A 19 11.69 -5.77 4.07
C ALA A 19 10.40 -5.25 4.71
N GLY A 20 9.63 -4.46 3.95
CA GLY A 20 8.27 -4.05 4.32
C GLY A 20 7.22 -4.86 3.55
N GLU A 21 6.07 -5.10 4.17
CA GLU A 21 4.85 -5.48 3.46
C GLU A 21 3.88 -4.29 3.47
N ILE A 22 3.32 -3.97 2.31
CA ILE A 22 2.28 -2.95 2.15
C ILE A 22 1.01 -3.66 1.72
N CYS A 23 -0.05 -3.50 2.50
CA CYS A 23 -1.36 -4.05 2.22
C CYS A 23 -2.28 -2.95 1.66
N VAL A 24 -2.72 -3.08 0.42
CA VAL A 24 -3.57 -2.09 -0.26
C VAL A 24 -4.96 -2.66 -0.51
N GLY A 25 -6.01 -1.92 -0.15
CA GLY A 25 -7.38 -2.24 -0.54
C GLY A 25 -7.78 -1.54 -1.83
N ALA A 26 -8.35 -2.26 -2.80
CA ALA A 26 -8.89 -1.65 -4.02
C ALA A 26 -10.05 -2.50 -4.54
N SER A 27 -10.89 -1.93 -5.41
CA SER A 27 -11.82 -2.72 -6.21
C SER A 27 -11.16 -3.12 -7.53
N ASP A 28 -11.69 -4.14 -8.22
CA ASP A 28 -11.19 -4.54 -9.55
C ASP A 28 -11.06 -3.35 -10.51
N MET A 29 -12.03 -2.44 -10.48
CA MET A 29 -12.03 -1.23 -11.30
C MET A 29 -10.88 -0.29 -10.90
N THR A 30 -10.71 0.04 -9.62
CA THR A 30 -9.64 0.97 -9.21
C THR A 30 -8.25 0.34 -9.31
N LEU A 31 -8.14 -0.97 -9.12
CA LEU A 31 -6.91 -1.72 -9.33
C LEU A 31 -6.48 -1.66 -10.80
N GLN A 32 -7.35 -2.09 -11.72
CA GLN A 32 -7.03 -2.18 -13.14
C GLN A 32 -6.80 -0.82 -13.79
N PHE A 33 -7.68 0.15 -13.51
CA PHE A 33 -7.67 1.42 -14.24
C PHE A 33 -6.77 2.49 -13.62
N TYR A 34 -6.36 2.32 -12.36
CA TYR A 34 -5.54 3.30 -11.67
C TYR A 34 -4.30 2.69 -11.03
N LEU A 35 -4.42 1.66 -10.19
CA LEU A 35 -3.33 1.26 -9.30
C LEU A 35 -2.25 0.41 -9.99
N LEU A 36 -2.62 -0.41 -10.98
CA LEU A 36 -1.71 -1.38 -11.61
C LEU A 36 -0.40 -0.76 -12.16
N PRO A 37 -0.42 0.36 -12.93
CA PRO A 37 0.81 0.97 -13.42
C PRO A 37 1.73 1.49 -12.30
N TYR A 38 1.16 1.93 -11.17
CA TYR A 38 1.95 2.38 -10.03
C TYR A 38 2.55 1.21 -9.25
N LEU A 39 1.83 0.08 -9.17
CA LEU A 39 2.36 -1.14 -8.55
C LEU A 39 3.53 -1.70 -9.35
N GLU A 40 3.44 -1.71 -10.68
CA GLU A 40 4.56 -2.12 -11.55
C GLU A 40 5.78 -1.22 -11.33
N ALA A 41 5.61 0.10 -11.47
CA ALA A 41 6.71 1.04 -11.26
C ALA A 41 7.30 1.00 -9.84
N PHE A 42 6.46 0.75 -8.83
CA PHE A 42 6.90 0.61 -7.45
C PHE A 42 7.67 -0.69 -7.22
N HIS A 43 7.19 -1.81 -7.79
CA HIS A 43 7.88 -3.09 -7.70
C HIS A 43 9.24 -3.06 -8.40
N ASP A 44 9.34 -2.35 -9.53
CA ASP A 44 10.61 -2.15 -10.23
C ASP A 44 11.60 -1.31 -9.42
N ALA A 45 11.11 -0.28 -8.73
CA ALA A 45 11.94 0.60 -7.90
C ALA A 45 12.33 -0.02 -6.54
N PHE A 46 11.44 -0.85 -5.97
CA PHE A 46 11.57 -1.44 -4.64
C PHE A 46 11.21 -2.93 -4.64
N PRO A 47 11.99 -3.78 -5.32
CA PRO A 47 11.70 -5.21 -5.45
C PRO A 47 11.68 -5.96 -4.11
N GLN A 48 12.31 -5.41 -3.08
CA GLN A 48 12.32 -6.00 -1.73
C GLN A 48 11.08 -5.68 -0.89
N ILE A 49 10.21 -4.77 -1.34
CA ILE A 49 8.95 -4.45 -0.66
C ILE A 49 7.85 -5.32 -1.25
N LYS A 50 7.20 -6.12 -0.39
CA LYS A 50 6.07 -6.94 -0.81
C LYS A 50 4.79 -6.09 -0.80
N VAL A 51 4.12 -5.99 -1.93
CA VAL A 51 2.82 -5.30 -2.01
C VAL A 51 1.71 -6.35 -2.16
N THR A 52 0.80 -6.39 -1.20
CA THR A 52 -0.35 -7.28 -1.21
C THR A 52 -1.60 -6.45 -1.48
N VAL A 53 -2.34 -6.81 -2.53
CA VAL A 53 -3.61 -6.13 -2.87
C VAL A 53 -4.79 -7.00 -2.42
N THR A 54 -5.68 -6.40 -1.64
CA THR A 54 -6.95 -7.02 -1.24
C THR A 54 -8.06 -6.42 -2.10
N ASN A 55 -8.69 -7.25 -2.94
CA ASN A 55 -9.86 -6.85 -3.70
C ASN A 55 -11.09 -6.84 -2.79
N ALA A 56 -11.67 -5.66 -2.59
CA ALA A 56 -12.86 -5.50 -1.77
C ALA A 56 -13.70 -4.31 -2.27
N PRO A 57 -15.04 -4.39 -2.23
CA PRO A 57 -15.90 -3.23 -2.38
C PRO A 57 -15.54 -2.09 -1.43
N THR A 58 -15.95 -0.87 -1.77
CA THR A 58 -15.63 0.32 -0.98
C THR A 58 -15.99 0.23 0.52
N PRO A 59 -17.18 -0.27 0.94
CA PRO A 59 -17.50 -0.41 2.36
C PRO A 59 -16.57 -1.39 3.08
N GLU A 60 -16.19 -2.49 2.42
CA GLU A 60 -15.30 -3.50 2.99
C GLU A 60 -13.86 -3.00 3.04
N THR A 61 -13.40 -2.28 2.02
CA THR A 61 -12.11 -1.59 2.03
C THR A 61 -11.99 -0.63 3.20
N LEU A 62 -13.02 0.19 3.46
CA LEU A 62 -13.05 1.10 4.61
C LEU A 62 -13.00 0.35 5.94
N LYS A 63 -13.71 -0.78 6.04
CA LYS A 63 -13.66 -1.64 7.23
C LYS A 63 -12.27 -2.27 7.41
N HIS A 64 -11.63 -2.75 6.34
CA HIS A 64 -10.28 -3.29 6.40
C HIS A 64 -9.27 -2.23 6.83
N LEU A 65 -9.44 -0.99 6.40
CA LEU A 65 -8.61 0.13 6.84
C LEU A 65 -8.82 0.41 8.34
N GLN A 66 -10.07 0.36 8.81
CA GLN A 66 -10.40 0.53 10.22
C GLN A 66 -9.82 -0.59 11.09
N ASP A 67 -9.90 -1.83 10.60
CA ASP A 67 -9.42 -3.03 11.27
C ASP A 67 -7.88 -3.15 11.23
N GLY A 68 -7.18 -2.26 10.52
CA GLY A 68 -5.72 -2.30 10.34
C GLY A 68 -5.23 -3.46 9.47
N LYS A 69 -6.11 -4.02 8.62
CA LYS A 69 -5.77 -5.09 7.67
C LYS A 69 -5.10 -4.57 6.40
N ILE A 70 -5.35 -3.32 6.07
CA ILE A 70 -4.73 -2.60 4.96
C ILE A 70 -4.16 -1.28 5.48
N ASP A 71 -3.09 -0.81 4.86
CA ASP A 71 -2.45 0.47 5.17
C ASP A 71 -3.21 1.64 4.54
N PHE A 72 -3.71 1.44 3.31
CA PHE A 72 -4.53 2.41 2.60
C PHE A 72 -5.45 1.73 1.58
N GLY A 73 -6.50 2.44 1.17
CA GLY A 73 -7.47 1.96 0.19
C GLY A 73 -7.75 2.94 -0.93
N ILE A 74 -7.89 2.45 -2.16
CA ILE A 74 -8.36 3.21 -3.32
C ILE A 74 -9.84 2.89 -3.55
N ILE A 75 -10.68 3.89 -3.36
CA ILE A 75 -12.13 3.75 -3.39
C ILE A 75 -12.77 4.71 -4.39
N SER A 76 -13.93 4.34 -4.90
CA SER A 76 -14.77 5.19 -5.74
C SER A 76 -15.75 6.00 -4.91
N THR A 77 -16.01 7.24 -5.32
CA THR A 77 -17.09 8.08 -4.77
C THR A 77 -18.43 7.76 -5.47
N PRO A 78 -19.58 8.02 -4.83
CA PRO A 78 -19.76 8.64 -3.52
C PRO A 78 -19.53 7.68 -2.36
N VAL A 79 -18.91 8.18 -1.29
CA VAL A 79 -18.69 7.45 -0.05
C VAL A 79 -19.24 8.24 1.11
N ASN A 80 -20.02 7.56 1.95
CA ASN A 80 -20.54 8.16 3.16
C ASN A 80 -19.41 8.23 4.17
N ASN A 81 -18.86 9.43 4.41
CA ASN A 81 -17.69 9.62 5.26
C ASN A 81 -18.06 9.53 6.75
N LYS A 82 -18.48 8.34 7.19
CA LYS A 82 -18.74 8.01 8.59
C LYS A 82 -17.46 7.67 9.37
N TYR A 83 -16.33 7.66 8.70
CA TYR A 83 -15.04 7.25 9.23
C TYR A 83 -14.12 8.46 9.35
N ASP A 84 -13.28 8.46 10.37
CA ASP A 84 -12.29 9.53 10.61
C ASP A 84 -11.02 9.27 9.79
N PHE A 85 -11.18 9.08 8.48
CA PHE A 85 -10.09 8.81 7.55
C PHE A 85 -9.70 10.06 6.77
N LYS A 86 -8.41 10.20 6.51
CA LYS A 86 -7.90 11.18 5.56
C LYS A 86 -8.17 10.71 4.13
N MET A 87 -9.07 11.41 3.43
CA MET A 87 -9.38 11.14 2.03
C MET A 87 -8.66 12.15 1.13
N THR A 88 -7.94 11.66 0.12
CA THR A 88 -7.27 12.50 -0.88
C THR A 88 -7.77 12.11 -2.28
N PRO A 89 -8.34 13.04 -3.07
CA PRO A 89 -8.72 12.75 -4.44
C PRO A 89 -7.49 12.47 -5.31
N VAL A 90 -7.44 11.30 -5.94
CA VAL A 90 -6.26 10.87 -6.74
C VAL A 90 -6.52 10.86 -8.25
N ARG A 91 -7.74 10.54 -8.67
CA ARG A 91 -8.13 10.51 -10.09
C ARG A 91 -9.64 10.64 -10.25
N LYS A 92 -10.06 11.35 -11.30
CA LYS A 92 -11.43 11.25 -11.83
C LYS A 92 -11.41 10.15 -12.88
N ILE A 93 -12.16 9.09 -12.62
CA ILE A 93 -12.36 7.96 -13.54
C ILE A 93 -13.69 8.18 -14.26
#